data_AF-A0A7X5X2V8-F1
#
_entry.id   AF-A0A7X5X2V8-F1
#
_cell.length_a   1.000
_cell.length_b   1.000
_cell.length_c   1.000
_cell.angle_alpha   90.00
_cell.angle_beta   90.00
_cell.angle_gamma   90.00
#
_symmetry.space_group_name_H-M   'P 1'
#
loop_
_entity.id
_entity.type
_entity.pdbx_description
1 polymer ?
#
loop_
_entity_poly.entity_id
_entity_poly.type
_entity_poly.pdbx_seq_one_letter_code
_entity_poly.pdbx_strand_id
1 'polypeptide(L)'
;MRLPAPATHRSGPAAARGRRYAPLIPYPAKDTMHDPETSERLASYADVLASELPDTWTSTHLPPDAKDDLAELADRIWDLDLIAAALAEHPLQQAAVLSRPDGAQLVLVNRHDDRDGYLIAAVAPRDLPDEAYRAVPEPNGITLTDDPFLSAEQVAGDLLARYDNALTQARHNALGSIQPSQPDQVVLTWQPDGSIATAPVGDRAAAILVANGFIQDPHSGIYRLSGDDTRTQARALREIGPQLDALGIGTALQHLAGRTAPSSAPASMPPSPVGSRTPATRAR
;
A
#
# COMPACT_ATOMS: atom_id res chain seq x y z
N MET A 1 40.10 86.07 -5.74
CA MET A 1 41.24 86.47 -6.59
C MET A 1 41.16 85.66 -7.88
N ARG A 2 41.31 86.35 -9.02
CA ARG A 2 41.03 86.05 -10.44
C ARG A 2 41.20 84.61 -10.99
N LEU A 3 40.19 84.22 -11.80
CA LEU A 3 40.16 83.32 -12.99
C LEU A 3 41.33 83.59 -13.99
N PRO A 4 41.70 82.68 -14.93
CA PRO A 4 40.74 82.10 -15.91
C PRO A 4 41.03 80.69 -16.50
N ALA A 5 40.00 80.10 -17.12
CA ALA A 5 40.09 79.12 -18.22
C ALA A 5 40.40 79.87 -19.56
N PRO A 6 40.62 79.30 -20.78
CA PRO A 6 40.10 78.02 -21.32
C PRO A 6 41.02 77.28 -22.34
N ALA A 7 40.57 76.12 -22.87
CA ALA A 7 40.36 75.90 -24.32
C ALA A 7 40.16 74.42 -24.68
N THR A 8 39.28 74.27 -25.67
CA THR A 8 38.62 73.10 -26.27
C THR A 8 39.42 72.42 -27.39
N HIS A 9 39.23 71.10 -27.57
CA HIS A 9 39.14 70.34 -28.85
C HIS A 9 39.18 68.83 -28.53
N ARG A 10 38.56 67.86 -29.22
CA ARG A 10 37.67 67.73 -30.39
C ARG A 10 37.10 66.29 -30.38
N SER A 11 35.96 66.12 -31.03
CA SER A 11 35.18 64.89 -31.24
C SER A 11 35.91 63.66 -31.79
N GLY A 12 35.40 62.48 -31.43
CA GLY A 12 35.52 61.22 -32.18
C GLY A 12 34.51 60.18 -31.68
N PRO A 13 33.55 59.71 -32.51
CA PRO A 13 32.60 58.67 -32.13
C PRO A 13 33.06 57.29 -32.66
N ALA A 14 32.81 56.20 -31.93
CA ALA A 14 32.46 54.89 -32.49
C ALA A 14 32.42 53.78 -31.42
N ALA A 15 31.62 52.77 -31.75
CA ALA A 15 31.65 51.39 -31.26
C ALA A 15 30.91 51.08 -29.95
N ALA A 16 29.60 50.93 -30.14
CA ALA A 16 28.81 49.84 -29.62
C ALA A 16 29.61 48.60 -29.19
N ARG A 17 29.42 48.18 -27.93
CA ARG A 17 29.43 46.77 -27.56
C ARG A 17 28.18 46.48 -26.75
N GLY A 18 27.16 46.01 -27.45
CA GLY A 18 26.01 45.36 -26.86
C GLY A 18 26.48 44.22 -25.99
N ARG A 19 26.03 44.22 -24.73
CA ARG A 19 25.99 43.04 -23.89
C ARG A 19 25.17 42.00 -24.66
N ARG A 20 25.83 40.94 -25.11
CA ARG A 20 25.15 39.73 -25.58
C ARG A 20 24.39 39.18 -24.38
N TYR A 21 23.08 39.36 -24.35
CA TYR A 21 22.20 38.44 -23.65
C TYR A 21 22.35 37.10 -24.38
N ALA A 22 23.02 36.15 -23.73
CA ALA A 22 22.93 34.77 -24.13
C ALA A 22 21.44 34.35 -24.02
N PRO A 23 20.88 33.63 -25.00
CA PRO A 23 19.52 33.14 -24.86
C PRO A 23 19.48 32.18 -23.67
N LEU A 24 18.55 32.45 -22.75
CA LEU A 24 18.10 31.51 -21.74
C LEU A 24 17.72 30.23 -22.48
N ILE A 25 18.51 29.17 -22.30
CA ILE A 25 18.07 27.82 -22.65
C ILE A 25 16.81 27.59 -21.79
N PRO A 26 15.64 27.33 -22.40
CA PRO A 26 14.48 26.93 -21.61
C PRO A 26 14.86 25.62 -20.93
N TYR A 27 14.82 25.59 -19.59
CA TYR A 27 14.75 24.34 -18.87
C TYR A 27 13.62 23.52 -19.49
N PRO A 28 13.87 22.29 -19.99
CA PRO A 28 12.76 21.45 -20.35
C PRO A 28 11.93 21.24 -19.08
N ALA A 29 10.64 21.56 -19.18
CA ALA A 29 9.67 21.10 -18.23
C ALA A 29 9.91 19.60 -18.02
N LYS A 30 9.99 19.17 -16.75
CA LYS A 30 9.91 17.76 -16.39
C LYS A 30 8.51 17.29 -16.80
N ASP A 31 8.34 16.96 -18.07
CA ASP A 31 7.35 16.00 -18.48
C ASP A 31 7.64 14.73 -17.68
N THR A 32 6.58 14.12 -17.15
CA THR A 32 6.56 12.91 -16.34
C THR A 32 7.07 11.70 -17.12
N MET A 33 8.34 11.74 -17.49
CA MET A 33 9.08 10.65 -18.10
C MET A 33 9.40 9.69 -16.96
N HIS A 34 8.57 8.66 -16.82
CA HIS A 34 8.82 7.55 -15.92
C HIS A 34 10.22 7.02 -16.24
N ASP A 35 11.05 6.87 -15.22
CA ASP A 35 12.45 6.50 -15.39
C ASP A 35 12.56 5.01 -15.72
N PRO A 36 12.82 4.63 -16.98
CA PRO A 36 12.96 3.22 -17.35
C PRO A 36 14.11 2.55 -16.61
N GLU A 37 15.16 3.31 -16.23
CA GLU A 37 16.30 2.79 -15.50
C GLU A 37 15.91 2.34 -14.09
N THR A 38 15.00 3.07 -13.44
CA THR A 38 14.47 2.68 -12.12
C THR A 38 13.62 1.41 -12.21
N SER A 39 12.84 1.26 -13.29
CA SER A 39 12.03 0.06 -13.52
C SER A 39 12.88 -1.18 -13.79
N GLU A 40 13.91 -1.06 -14.62
CA GLU A 40 14.85 -2.15 -14.90
C GLU A 40 15.65 -2.55 -13.65
N ARG A 41 16.05 -1.56 -12.84
CA ARG A 41 16.78 -1.83 -11.58
C ARG A 41 15.92 -2.60 -10.58
N LEU A 42 14.65 -2.21 -10.41
CA LEU A 42 13.71 -2.92 -9.52
C LEU A 42 13.53 -4.38 -9.96
N ALA A 43 13.29 -4.62 -11.25
CA ALA A 43 13.12 -5.97 -11.79
C ALA A 43 14.40 -6.82 -11.61
N SER A 44 15.56 -6.26 -11.96
CA SER A 44 16.84 -6.96 -11.81
C SER A 44 17.17 -7.28 -10.36
N TYR A 45 16.88 -6.36 -9.44
CA TYR A 45 17.09 -6.60 -8.01
C TYR A 45 16.18 -7.71 -7.50
N ALA A 46 14.91 -7.69 -7.89
CA ALA A 46 13.93 -8.70 -7.51
C ALA A 46 14.29 -10.10 -8.02
N ASP A 47 14.83 -10.21 -9.24
CA ASP A 47 15.25 -11.48 -9.83
C ASP A 47 16.42 -12.12 -9.05
N VAL A 48 17.40 -11.29 -8.66
CA VAL A 48 18.51 -11.77 -7.81
C VAL A 48 17.98 -12.15 -6.43
N LEU A 49 17.17 -11.30 -5.80
CA LEU A 49 16.58 -11.57 -4.50
C LEU A 49 15.80 -12.89 -4.50
N ALA A 50 14.94 -13.12 -5.50
CA ALA A 50 14.16 -14.36 -5.63
C ALA A 50 15.05 -15.61 -5.74
N SER A 51 16.19 -15.49 -6.43
CA SER A 51 17.11 -16.61 -6.64
C SER A 51 17.89 -16.98 -5.37
N GLU A 52 18.05 -16.02 -4.45
CA GLU A 52 18.82 -16.18 -3.20
C GLU A 52 17.95 -16.51 -1.98
N LEU A 53 16.64 -16.28 -2.06
CA LEU A 53 15.72 -16.66 -0.98
C LEU A 53 15.67 -18.19 -0.81
N PRO A 54 15.42 -18.68 0.42
CA PRO A 54 15.19 -20.10 0.65
C PRO A 54 13.92 -20.57 -0.08
N ASP A 55 13.87 -21.86 -0.42
CA ASP A 55 12.87 -22.47 -1.29
C ASP A 55 12.97 -21.98 -2.75
N THR A 56 11.89 -22.15 -3.52
CA THR A 56 11.83 -21.69 -4.92
C THR A 56 10.94 -20.46 -4.98
N TRP A 57 11.54 -19.29 -5.22
CA TRP A 57 10.82 -18.05 -5.48
C TRP A 57 10.98 -17.65 -6.94
N THR A 58 9.90 -17.10 -7.52
CA THR A 58 9.91 -16.51 -8.86
C THR A 58 9.51 -15.05 -8.79
N SER A 59 10.16 -14.21 -9.57
CA SER A 59 9.90 -12.77 -9.64
C SER A 59 9.02 -12.43 -10.85
N THR A 60 8.06 -11.54 -10.65
CA THR A 60 7.25 -10.92 -11.71
C THR A 60 7.21 -9.42 -11.48
N HIS A 61 7.66 -8.63 -12.46
CA HIS A 61 7.57 -7.18 -12.42
C HIS A 61 6.18 -6.69 -12.87
N LEU A 62 5.61 -5.75 -12.12
CA LEU A 62 4.40 -5.01 -12.44
C LEU A 62 4.77 -3.58 -12.85
N PRO A 63 4.66 -3.24 -14.15
CA PRO A 63 5.02 -1.91 -14.64
C PRO A 63 3.95 -0.86 -14.30
N PRO A 64 4.26 0.45 -14.45
CA PRO A 64 3.33 1.53 -14.13
C PRO A 64 1.99 1.53 -14.86
N ASP A 65 1.92 0.87 -16.01
CA ASP A 65 0.70 0.75 -16.79
C ASP A 65 -0.26 -0.33 -16.24
N ALA A 66 0.20 -1.21 -15.35
CA ALA A 66 -0.59 -2.27 -14.71
C ALA A 66 -1.42 -1.75 -13.53
N LYS A 67 -2.18 -0.67 -13.73
CA LYS A 67 -2.83 0.11 -12.66
C LYS A 67 -3.78 -0.70 -11.79
N ASP A 68 -4.60 -1.55 -12.40
CA ASP A 68 -5.56 -2.37 -11.67
C ASP A 68 -4.85 -3.42 -10.81
N ASP A 69 -3.81 -4.07 -11.35
CA ASP A 69 -2.99 -5.04 -10.63
C ASP A 69 -2.22 -4.38 -9.46
N LEU A 70 -1.72 -3.15 -9.66
CA LEU A 70 -1.03 -2.38 -8.63
C LEU A 70 -1.97 -1.96 -7.50
N ALA A 71 -3.19 -1.51 -7.84
CA ALA A 71 -4.20 -1.16 -6.85
C ALA A 71 -4.60 -2.38 -6.00
N GLU A 72 -4.87 -3.50 -6.68
CA GLU A 72 -5.23 -4.75 -6.04
C GLU A 72 -4.08 -5.35 -5.21
N LEU A 73 -2.83 -5.17 -5.65
CA LEU A 73 -1.65 -5.54 -4.88
C LEU A 73 -1.53 -4.69 -3.61
N ALA A 74 -1.70 -3.37 -3.72
CA ALA A 74 -1.61 -2.44 -2.60
C ALA A 74 -2.60 -2.80 -1.47
N ASP A 75 -3.83 -3.15 -1.82
CA ASP A 75 -4.87 -3.58 -0.86
C ASP A 75 -4.53 -4.89 -0.12
N ARG A 76 -3.62 -5.70 -0.66
CA ARG A 76 -3.22 -7.01 -0.12
C ARG A 76 -1.89 -6.98 0.61
N ILE A 77 -1.20 -5.85 0.67
CA ILE A 77 0.06 -5.76 1.39
C ILE A 77 -0.21 -5.95 2.87
N TRP A 78 0.42 -6.97 3.44
CA TRP A 78 0.21 -7.37 4.83
C TRP A 78 1.18 -6.64 5.76
N ASP A 79 0.99 -5.32 5.83
CA ASP A 79 1.81 -4.39 6.59
C ASP A 79 0.94 -3.26 7.15
N LEU A 80 1.17 -2.89 8.43
CA LEU A 80 0.53 -1.74 9.07
C LEU A 80 1.53 -0.65 9.48
N ASP A 81 2.80 -0.75 9.08
CA ASP A 81 3.84 0.15 9.55
C ASP A 81 4.58 0.81 8.38
N LEU A 82 5.68 0.22 7.93
CA LEU A 82 6.64 0.89 7.06
C LEU A 82 6.11 1.11 5.65
N ILE A 83 5.50 0.08 5.05
CA ILE A 83 5.03 0.14 3.67
C ILE A 83 3.69 0.85 3.62
N ALA A 84 2.81 0.62 4.59
CA ALA A 84 1.56 1.37 4.73
C ALA A 84 1.80 2.89 4.81
N ALA A 85 2.79 3.32 5.61
CA ALA A 85 3.18 4.73 5.70
C ALA A 85 3.75 5.25 4.37
N ALA A 86 4.61 4.47 3.70
CA ALA A 86 5.18 4.86 2.42
C ALA A 86 4.11 5.04 1.34
N LEU A 87 3.13 4.14 1.27
CA LEU A 87 2.04 4.17 0.28
C LEU A 87 1.05 5.30 0.51
N ALA A 88 0.89 5.76 1.75
CA ALA A 88 0.07 6.91 2.07
C ALA A 88 0.64 8.22 1.48
N GLU A 89 1.97 8.34 1.43
CA GLU A 89 2.64 9.52 0.84
C GLU A 89 2.91 9.34 -0.66
N HIS A 90 3.21 8.11 -1.07
CA HIS A 90 3.62 7.75 -2.42
C HIS A 90 2.86 6.50 -2.90
N PRO A 91 1.69 6.68 -3.55
CA PRO A 91 0.91 5.57 -4.09
C PRO A 91 1.75 4.65 -4.97
N LEU A 92 1.44 3.35 -4.96
CA LEU A 92 2.21 2.34 -5.65
C LEU A 92 2.25 2.58 -7.17
N GLN A 93 3.43 2.88 -7.71
CA GLN A 93 3.62 3.15 -9.14
C GLN A 93 4.15 1.96 -9.93
N GLN A 94 4.81 1.03 -9.27
CA GLN A 94 5.35 -0.20 -9.84
C GLN A 94 5.76 -1.11 -8.69
N ALA A 95 5.88 -2.40 -8.94
CA ALA A 95 6.31 -3.37 -7.94
C ALA A 95 7.00 -4.55 -8.61
N ALA A 96 7.74 -5.33 -7.83
CA ALA A 96 8.06 -6.71 -8.20
C ALA A 96 7.44 -7.65 -7.16
N VAL A 97 6.74 -8.67 -7.64
CA VAL A 97 6.08 -9.68 -6.81
C VAL A 97 6.93 -10.95 -6.84
N LEU A 98 7.41 -11.36 -5.68
CA LEU A 98 8.06 -12.65 -5.51
C LEU A 98 7.02 -13.67 -5.08
N SER A 99 6.92 -14.79 -5.78
CA SER A 99 5.93 -15.84 -5.52
C SER A 99 6.62 -17.18 -5.24
N ARG A 100 6.15 -17.87 -4.20
CA ARG A 100 6.53 -19.24 -3.87
C ARG A 100 5.41 -20.21 -4.28
N PRO A 101 5.71 -21.47 -4.67
CA PRO A 101 4.71 -22.44 -5.13
C PRO A 101 3.58 -22.76 -4.16
N ASP A 102 3.75 -22.50 -2.86
CA ASP A 102 2.71 -22.70 -1.84
C ASP A 102 1.70 -21.53 -1.76
N GLY A 103 1.80 -20.56 -2.69
CA GLY A 103 0.95 -19.38 -2.76
C GLY A 103 1.45 -18.21 -1.91
N ALA A 104 2.56 -18.36 -1.19
CA ALA A 104 3.16 -17.24 -0.46
C ALA A 104 3.72 -16.19 -1.43
N GLN A 105 3.53 -14.93 -1.11
CA GLN A 105 3.92 -13.80 -1.94
C GLN A 105 4.61 -12.71 -1.10
N LEU A 106 5.69 -12.16 -1.64
CA LEU A 106 6.32 -10.93 -1.17
C LEU A 106 6.19 -9.85 -2.24
N VAL A 107 6.16 -8.59 -1.84
CA VAL A 107 6.18 -7.45 -2.74
C VAL A 107 7.38 -6.57 -2.45
N LEU A 108 8.13 -6.24 -3.49
CA LEU A 108 9.23 -5.30 -3.50
C LEU A 108 8.76 -3.98 -4.14
N VAL A 109 8.97 -2.87 -3.45
CA VAL A 109 8.57 -1.52 -3.89
C VAL A 109 9.72 -0.53 -3.71
N ASN A 110 9.70 0.56 -4.46
CA ASN A 110 10.68 1.63 -4.29
C ASN A 110 10.50 2.33 -2.94
N ARG A 111 11.62 2.66 -2.31
CA ARG A 111 11.67 3.55 -1.16
C ARG A 111 11.74 4.99 -1.65
N HIS A 112 10.90 5.86 -1.09
CA HIS A 112 10.74 7.24 -1.54
C HIS A 112 11.24 8.29 -0.53
N ASP A 113 12.01 7.89 0.49
CA ASP A 113 12.67 8.84 1.40
C ASP A 113 14.08 9.23 0.95
N ASP A 114 14.79 10.06 1.72
CA ASP A 114 16.13 10.58 1.38
C ASP A 114 17.21 9.50 1.14
N ARG A 115 16.89 8.24 1.45
CA ARG A 115 17.73 7.08 1.15
C ARG A 115 16.98 6.24 0.11
N ASP A 116 17.34 6.46 -1.16
CA ASP A 116 16.94 5.60 -2.27
C ASP A 116 17.13 4.11 -1.91
N GLY A 117 16.34 3.21 -2.50
CA GLY A 117 16.44 1.78 -2.25
C GLY A 117 15.07 1.09 -2.33
N TYR A 118 14.93 -0.03 -1.63
CA TYR A 118 13.72 -0.85 -1.69
C TYR A 118 13.12 -1.16 -0.32
N LEU A 119 11.79 -1.33 -0.31
CA LEU A 119 11.04 -1.89 0.79
C LEU A 119 10.47 -3.24 0.34
N ILE A 120 10.42 -4.21 1.25
CA ILE A 120 9.78 -5.50 1.00
C ILE A 120 8.77 -5.83 2.10
N ALA A 121 7.62 -6.36 1.71
CA ALA A 121 6.57 -6.79 2.62
C ALA A 121 5.92 -8.10 2.17
N ALA A 122 5.27 -8.77 3.13
CA ALA A 122 4.41 -9.91 2.85
C ALA A 122 3.12 -9.48 2.14
N VAL A 123 2.55 -10.36 1.33
CA VAL A 123 1.24 -10.17 0.70
C VAL A 123 0.27 -11.21 1.25
N ALA A 124 -0.91 -10.77 1.70
CA ALA A 124 -1.95 -11.65 2.20
C ALA A 124 -2.50 -12.53 1.04
N PRO A 125 -2.56 -13.86 1.18
CA PRO A 125 -3.12 -14.75 0.16
C PRO A 125 -4.58 -14.41 -0.24
N ARG A 126 -4.99 -14.74 -1.47
CA ARG A 126 -6.37 -14.47 -1.94
C ARG A 126 -7.36 -15.59 -1.67
N ASP A 127 -6.84 -16.78 -1.46
CA ASP A 127 -7.59 -18.02 -1.36
C ASP A 127 -8.16 -18.25 0.04
N LEU A 128 -7.83 -17.37 1.00
CA LEU A 128 -8.39 -17.39 2.35
C LEU A 128 -9.47 -16.31 2.50
N PRO A 129 -10.56 -16.60 3.23
CA PRO A 129 -11.58 -15.60 3.54
C PRO A 129 -11.04 -14.53 4.49
N ASP A 130 -11.61 -13.32 4.46
CA ASP A 130 -11.18 -12.18 5.31
C ASP A 130 -11.13 -12.54 6.81
N GLU A 131 -12.06 -13.38 7.27
CA GLU A 131 -12.10 -13.83 8.67
C GLU A 131 -10.84 -14.61 9.10
N ALA A 132 -10.14 -15.24 8.15
CA ALA A 132 -8.92 -15.99 8.42
C ALA A 132 -7.81 -15.09 8.96
N TYR A 133 -7.78 -13.82 8.54
CA TYR A 133 -6.77 -12.85 8.93
C TYR A 133 -7.05 -12.19 10.29
N ARG A 134 -8.22 -12.44 10.88
CA ARG A 134 -8.59 -11.83 12.16
C ARG A 134 -7.65 -12.30 13.28
N ALA A 135 -7.11 -11.33 14.02
CA ALA A 135 -6.18 -11.54 15.15
C ALA A 135 -4.86 -12.24 14.74
N VAL A 136 -4.50 -12.18 13.46
CA VAL A 136 -3.18 -12.60 13.00
C VAL A 136 -2.29 -11.36 12.97
N PRO A 137 -1.21 -11.30 13.77
CA PRO A 137 -0.27 -10.19 13.73
C PRO A 137 0.30 -10.01 12.33
N GLU A 138 0.35 -8.78 11.83
CA GLU A 138 0.86 -8.50 10.51
C GLU A 138 2.36 -8.79 10.43
N PRO A 139 2.82 -9.47 9.36
CA PRO A 139 4.23 -9.75 9.20
C PRO A 139 5.09 -8.53 9.12
N ASN A 140 4.57 -7.33 8.78
CA ASN A 140 5.24 -6.03 8.67
C ASN A 140 6.55 -6.02 7.87
N GLY A 141 6.61 -5.21 6.82
CA GLY A 141 7.74 -5.16 5.92
C GLY A 141 8.99 -4.52 6.52
N ILE A 142 10.08 -4.63 5.76
CA ILE A 142 11.42 -4.20 6.15
C ILE A 142 12.06 -3.36 5.04
N THR A 143 13.00 -2.51 5.43
CA THR A 143 13.89 -1.83 4.50
C THR A 143 14.99 -2.79 4.05
N LEU A 144 15.29 -2.78 2.76
CA LEU A 144 16.39 -3.54 2.18
C LEU A 144 17.62 -2.66 1.94
N THR A 145 18.76 -3.34 1.79
CA THR A 145 20.01 -2.71 1.39
C THR A 145 20.14 -2.70 -0.14
N ASP A 146 21.10 -1.94 -0.67
CA ASP A 146 21.38 -1.94 -2.11
C ASP A 146 21.97 -3.27 -2.61
N ASP A 147 22.42 -4.15 -1.70
CA ASP A 147 22.93 -5.47 -2.01
C ASP A 147 21.80 -6.53 -1.89
N PRO A 148 21.37 -7.14 -3.00
CA PRO A 148 20.30 -8.15 -2.98
C PRO A 148 20.69 -9.43 -2.23
N PHE A 149 21.98 -9.77 -2.13
CA PHE A 149 22.43 -10.98 -1.40
C PHE A 149 22.29 -10.80 0.11
N LEU A 150 22.77 -9.66 0.65
CA LEU A 150 22.59 -9.32 2.07
C LEU A 150 21.10 -9.14 2.42
N SER A 151 20.33 -8.61 1.47
CA SER A 151 18.90 -8.42 1.63
C SER A 151 18.15 -9.76 1.64
N ALA A 152 18.60 -10.76 0.88
CA ALA A 152 18.06 -12.12 0.97
C ALA A 152 18.27 -12.75 2.34
N GLU A 153 19.46 -12.59 2.93
CA GLU A 153 19.75 -13.05 4.30
C GLU A 153 18.83 -12.38 5.33
N GLN A 154 18.61 -11.06 5.20
CA GLN A 154 17.72 -10.31 6.08
C GLN A 154 16.26 -10.77 5.94
N VAL A 155 15.78 -10.94 4.70
CA VAL A 155 14.42 -11.41 4.42
C VAL A 155 14.21 -12.81 4.97
N ALA A 156 15.16 -13.71 4.77
CA ALA A 156 15.09 -15.09 5.27
C ALA A 156 15.14 -15.17 6.81
N GLY A 157 16.00 -14.37 7.44
CA GLY A 157 16.22 -14.39 8.88
C GLY A 157 15.13 -13.67 9.71
N ASP A 158 14.33 -12.80 9.08
CA ASP A 158 13.32 -11.99 9.78
C ASP A 158 11.94 -12.06 9.12
N LEU A 159 11.78 -11.47 7.93
CA LEU A 159 10.46 -11.31 7.30
C LEU A 159 9.79 -12.66 7.01
N LEU A 160 10.51 -13.64 6.47
CA LEU A 160 9.94 -14.95 6.17
C LEU A 160 9.49 -15.68 7.43
N ALA A 161 10.25 -15.59 8.53
CA ALA A 161 9.86 -16.21 9.79
C ALA A 161 8.54 -15.63 10.33
N ARG A 162 8.37 -14.31 10.28
CA ARG A 162 7.10 -13.66 10.66
C ARG A 162 5.98 -14.01 9.69
N TYR A 163 6.26 -14.04 8.40
CA TYR A 163 5.26 -14.35 7.37
C TYR A 163 4.76 -15.79 7.44
N ASP A 164 5.64 -16.78 7.58
CA ASP A 164 5.26 -18.20 7.65
C ASP A 164 4.42 -18.49 8.91
N ASN A 165 4.72 -17.83 10.03
CA ASN A 165 3.89 -17.89 11.24
C ASN A 165 2.48 -17.32 10.99
N ALA A 166 2.40 -16.14 10.36
CA ALA A 166 1.13 -15.51 10.04
C ALA A 166 0.30 -16.34 9.05
N LEU A 167 0.93 -16.91 8.01
CA LEU A 167 0.27 -17.83 7.06
C LEU A 167 -0.26 -19.08 7.76
N THR A 168 0.52 -19.68 8.66
CA THR A 168 0.11 -20.85 9.42
C THR A 168 -1.13 -20.54 10.27
N GLN A 169 -1.13 -19.39 10.96
CA GLN A 169 -2.26 -18.95 11.76
C GLN A 169 -3.50 -18.64 10.90
N ALA A 170 -3.34 -17.93 9.79
CA ALA A 170 -4.44 -17.60 8.89
C ALA A 170 -5.06 -18.87 8.27
N ARG A 171 -4.23 -19.82 7.81
CA ARG A 171 -4.71 -21.12 7.31
C ARG A 171 -5.43 -21.91 8.40
N HIS A 172 -4.93 -21.87 9.65
CA HIS A 172 -5.61 -22.50 10.78
C HIS A 172 -6.98 -21.88 11.06
N ASN A 173 -7.08 -20.54 11.06
CA ASN A 173 -8.34 -19.81 11.21
C ASN A 173 -9.32 -20.12 10.07
N ALA A 174 -8.84 -20.33 8.84
CA ALA A 174 -9.69 -20.68 7.71
C ALA A 174 -10.30 -22.10 7.83
N LEU A 175 -9.56 -23.06 8.40
CA LEU A 175 -10.03 -24.43 8.61
C LEU A 175 -11.04 -24.54 9.74
N GLY A 176 -10.92 -23.68 10.75
CA GLY A 176 -11.89 -23.56 11.82
C GLY A 176 -12.88 -22.45 11.52
N SER A 177 -14.13 -22.77 11.16
CA SER A 177 -15.29 -21.88 11.45
C SER A 177 -15.49 -21.64 12.97
N ILE A 178 -14.47 -21.92 13.76
CA ILE A 178 -14.31 -21.64 15.17
C ILE A 178 -13.70 -20.26 15.21
N GLN A 179 -14.54 -19.25 15.46
CA GLN A 179 -14.09 -18.07 16.17
C GLN A 179 -13.36 -18.60 17.42
N PRO A 180 -12.02 -18.50 17.55
CA PRO A 180 -11.43 -18.70 18.87
C PRO A 180 -12.21 -17.77 19.78
N SER A 181 -12.61 -18.23 20.96
CA SER A 181 -13.28 -17.38 21.94
C SER A 181 -12.37 -16.18 22.18
N GLN A 182 -12.62 -15.09 21.47
CA GLN A 182 -11.66 -14.00 21.33
C GLN A 182 -11.50 -13.44 22.75
N PRO A 183 -10.27 -13.21 23.23
CA PRO A 183 -10.10 -12.17 24.24
C PRO A 183 -10.63 -10.86 23.63
N ASP A 184 -11.18 -9.95 24.44
CA ASP A 184 -11.73 -8.65 24.00
C ASP A 184 -10.90 -8.08 22.83
N GLN A 185 -11.51 -7.85 21.66
CA GLN A 185 -10.78 -7.37 20.47
C GLN A 185 -11.35 -6.03 19.99
N VAL A 186 -10.47 -5.09 19.65
CA VAL A 186 -10.83 -3.79 19.07
C VAL A 186 -10.63 -3.87 17.55
N VAL A 187 -11.73 -3.73 16.81
CA VAL A 187 -11.70 -3.65 15.35
C VAL A 187 -11.71 -2.20 14.91
N LEU A 188 -10.61 -1.75 14.32
CA LEU A 188 -10.44 -0.43 13.72
C LEU A 188 -10.86 -0.52 12.25
N THR A 189 -11.64 0.43 11.75
CA THR A 189 -12.14 0.41 10.37
C THR A 189 -11.84 1.74 9.68
N TRP A 190 -11.08 1.70 8.59
CA TRP A 190 -10.88 2.85 7.72
C TRP A 190 -12.20 3.29 7.10
N GLN A 191 -12.47 4.57 7.22
CA GLN A 191 -13.67 5.20 6.71
C GLN A 191 -13.36 5.90 5.37
N PRO A 192 -14.37 6.11 4.52
CA PRO A 192 -14.18 6.76 3.22
C PRO A 192 -13.66 8.21 3.31
N ASP A 193 -13.81 8.86 4.46
CA ASP A 193 -13.33 10.21 4.73
C ASP A 193 -11.88 10.25 5.26
N GLY A 194 -11.19 9.10 5.27
CA GLY A 194 -9.84 8.96 5.81
C GLY A 194 -9.78 8.88 7.34
N SER A 195 -10.91 8.96 8.03
CA SER A 195 -10.97 8.70 9.48
C SER A 195 -10.92 7.19 9.77
N ILE A 196 -10.64 6.85 11.02
CA ILE A 196 -10.71 5.47 11.50
C ILE A 196 -11.78 5.40 12.57
N ALA A 197 -12.68 4.44 12.46
CA ALA A 197 -13.75 4.23 13.42
C ALA A 197 -13.67 2.84 14.04
N THR A 198 -14.08 2.72 15.30
CA THR A 198 -14.25 1.42 15.96
C THR A 198 -15.56 1.40 16.73
N ALA A 199 -16.19 0.22 16.76
CA ALA A 199 -17.42 -0.01 17.50
C ALA A 199 -17.23 0.27 19.00
N PRO A 200 -18.31 0.44 19.79
CA PRO A 200 -18.18 0.59 21.24
C PRO A 200 -17.37 -0.57 21.85
N VAL A 201 -16.39 -0.22 22.68
CA VAL A 201 -15.49 -1.15 23.37
C VAL A 201 -15.66 -1.04 24.88
N GLY A 202 -15.16 -2.02 25.64
CA GLY A 202 -15.16 -1.94 27.10
C GLY A 202 -14.26 -0.83 27.65
N ASP A 203 -14.53 -0.40 28.90
CA ASP A 203 -13.90 0.77 29.54
C ASP A 203 -12.35 0.78 29.48
N ARG A 204 -11.74 -0.40 29.55
CA ARG A 204 -10.27 -0.56 29.52
C ARG A 204 -9.68 -0.20 28.14
N ALA A 205 -10.32 -0.66 27.06
CA ALA A 205 -9.93 -0.30 25.70
C ALA A 205 -10.31 1.14 25.37
N ALA A 206 -11.47 1.61 25.85
CA ALA A 206 -11.93 2.98 25.67
C ALA A 206 -10.91 4.00 26.21
N ALA A 207 -10.34 3.75 27.38
CA ALA A 207 -9.32 4.64 27.97
C ALA A 207 -8.09 4.78 27.08
N ILE A 208 -7.62 3.69 26.46
CA ILE A 208 -6.48 3.71 25.53
C ILE A 208 -6.84 4.45 24.24
N LEU A 209 -8.01 4.19 23.67
CA LEU A 209 -8.45 4.87 22.45
C LEU A 209 -8.53 6.39 22.66
N VAL A 210 -9.13 6.84 23.77
CA VAL A 210 -9.23 8.27 24.10
C VAL A 210 -7.87 8.90 24.37
N ALA A 211 -6.96 8.21 25.07
CA ALA A 211 -5.61 8.70 25.33
C ALA A 211 -4.80 8.91 24.04
N ASN A 212 -5.10 8.14 22.99
CA ASN A 212 -4.45 8.21 21.69
C ASN A 212 -5.25 9.05 20.66
N GLY A 213 -6.20 9.86 21.12
CA GLY A 213 -6.87 10.87 20.29
C GLY A 213 -8.15 10.41 19.60
N PHE A 214 -8.67 9.22 19.90
CA PHE A 214 -10.02 8.87 19.46
C PHE A 214 -11.06 9.65 20.25
N ILE A 215 -12.05 10.17 19.55
CA ILE A 215 -13.20 10.87 20.15
C ILE A 215 -14.39 9.92 20.09
N GLN A 216 -15.04 9.71 21.24
CA GLN A 216 -16.27 8.96 21.31
C GLN A 216 -17.44 9.81 20.84
N ASP A 217 -18.22 9.29 19.90
CA ASP A 217 -19.51 9.87 19.54
C ASP A 217 -20.53 9.61 20.67
N PRO A 218 -21.12 10.66 21.29
CA PRO A 218 -22.00 10.48 22.45
C PRO A 218 -23.31 9.74 22.17
N HIS A 219 -23.74 9.65 20.90
CA HIS A 219 -25.02 9.06 20.51
C HIS A 219 -24.87 7.61 20.06
N SER A 220 -23.79 7.30 19.36
CA SER A 220 -23.51 5.96 18.80
C SER A 220 -22.51 5.15 19.62
N GLY A 221 -21.73 5.80 20.50
CA GLY A 221 -20.67 5.17 21.29
C GLY A 221 -19.45 4.74 20.47
N ILE A 222 -19.44 5.03 19.17
CA ILE A 222 -18.35 4.75 18.23
C ILE A 222 -17.18 5.68 18.54
N TYR A 223 -15.98 5.11 18.59
CA TYR A 223 -14.75 5.89 18.74
C TYR A 223 -14.18 6.20 17.36
N ARG A 224 -13.82 7.47 17.12
CA ARG A 224 -13.29 7.92 15.82
C ARG A 224 -12.00 8.70 15.97
N LEU A 225 -11.03 8.37 15.15
CA LEU A 225 -9.77 9.10 14.99
C LEU A 225 -9.80 9.85 13.66
N SER A 226 -9.59 11.17 13.70
CA SER A 226 -9.62 12.00 12.48
C SER A 226 -8.49 11.64 11.51
N GLY A 227 -8.77 11.77 10.21
CA GLY A 227 -7.78 11.69 9.13
C GLY A 227 -7.17 13.04 8.74
N ASP A 228 -7.55 14.13 9.40
CA ASP A 228 -7.10 15.49 9.03
C ASP A 228 -5.59 15.71 9.17
N ASP A 229 -4.95 14.94 10.08
CA ASP A 229 -3.50 14.91 10.27
C ASP A 229 -3.03 13.46 10.26
N THR A 230 -2.57 13.01 9.09
CA THR A 230 -2.13 11.64 8.84
C THR A 230 -0.92 11.24 9.67
N ARG A 231 -0.05 12.17 10.07
CA ARG A 231 1.11 11.87 10.94
C ARG A 231 0.67 11.60 12.36
N THR A 232 -0.23 12.43 12.88
CA THR A 232 -0.83 12.22 14.21
C THR A 232 -1.65 10.92 14.22
N GLN A 233 -2.38 10.65 13.14
CA GLN A 233 -3.15 9.42 12.97
C GLN A 233 -2.24 8.17 12.96
N ALA A 234 -1.20 8.15 12.13
CA ALA A 234 -0.26 7.03 12.05
C ALA A 234 0.46 6.78 13.39
N ARG A 235 0.85 7.86 14.08
CA ARG A 235 1.45 7.75 15.42
C ARG A 235 0.47 7.14 16.42
N ALA A 236 -0.78 7.59 16.44
CA ALA A 236 -1.80 7.06 17.33
C ALA A 236 -2.03 5.56 17.08
N LEU A 237 -2.09 5.13 15.82
CA LEU A 237 -2.19 3.70 15.46
C LEU A 237 -1.00 2.87 15.94
N ARG A 238 0.21 3.42 15.85
CA ARG A 238 1.42 2.76 16.35
C ARG A 238 1.43 2.59 17.87
N GLU A 239 0.88 3.55 18.61
CA GLU A 239 0.87 3.52 20.08
C GLU A 239 -0.26 2.64 20.66
N ILE A 240 -1.43 2.55 20.01
CA ILE A 240 -2.57 1.75 20.52
C ILE A 240 -2.34 0.25 20.46
N GLY A 241 -1.66 -0.28 19.43
CA GLY A 241 -1.48 -1.73 19.24
C GLY A 241 -0.80 -2.39 20.45
N PRO A 242 0.41 -1.96 20.83
CA PRO A 242 1.10 -2.49 22.01
C PRO A 242 0.37 -2.24 23.33
N GLN A 243 -0.35 -1.12 23.46
CA GLN A 243 -1.07 -0.77 24.68
C GLN A 243 -2.31 -1.67 24.88
N LEU A 244 -3.02 -2.02 23.82
CA LEU A 244 -4.14 -2.94 23.85
C LEU A 244 -3.65 -4.38 24.05
N ASP A 245 -2.56 -4.79 23.39
CA ASP A 245 -1.94 -6.11 23.57
C ASP A 245 -1.50 -6.35 25.02
N ALA A 246 -0.95 -5.32 25.69
CA ALA A 246 -0.59 -5.39 27.11
C ALA A 246 -1.80 -5.66 28.05
N LEU A 247 -3.02 -5.41 27.59
CA LEU A 247 -4.27 -5.75 28.29
C LEU A 247 -4.85 -7.10 27.87
N GLY A 248 -4.16 -7.83 26.99
CA GLY A 248 -4.65 -9.03 26.32
C GLY A 248 -5.73 -8.73 25.28
N ILE A 249 -5.82 -7.49 24.80
CA ILE A 249 -6.84 -7.04 23.86
C ILE A 249 -6.24 -6.98 22.46
N GLY A 250 -6.73 -7.82 21.55
CA GLY A 250 -6.25 -7.82 20.17
C GLY A 250 -6.71 -6.57 19.40
N THR A 251 -5.94 -6.16 18.40
CA THR A 251 -6.35 -5.15 17.41
C THR A 251 -6.49 -5.78 16.03
N ALA A 252 -7.48 -5.34 15.25
CA ALA A 252 -7.59 -5.68 13.84
C ALA A 252 -7.97 -4.44 13.03
N LEU A 253 -7.32 -4.22 11.90
CA LEU A 253 -7.66 -3.14 10.98
C LEU A 253 -8.45 -3.69 9.79
N GLN A 254 -9.59 -3.07 9.52
CA GLN A 254 -10.44 -3.37 8.37
C GLN A 254 -10.46 -2.16 7.46
N HIS A 255 -10.26 -2.37 6.17
CA HIS A 255 -10.63 -1.39 5.19
C HIS A 255 -12.10 -1.59 4.87
N LEU A 256 -12.92 -0.54 5.01
CA LEU A 256 -14.25 -0.58 4.41
C LEU A 256 -14.07 -0.46 2.89
N ALA A 257 -13.65 -1.54 2.24
CA ALA A 257 -13.91 -1.72 0.84
C ALA A 257 -15.43 -1.59 0.68
N GLY A 258 -15.85 -0.59 -0.11
CA GLY A 258 -17.26 -0.23 -0.28
C GLY A 258 -18.12 -1.47 -0.47
N ARG A 259 -19.03 -1.73 0.46
CA ARG A 259 -19.91 -2.89 0.35
C ARG A 259 -20.94 -2.66 -0.76
N THR A 260 -21.24 -3.76 -1.45
CA THR A 260 -22.44 -4.10 -2.24
C THR A 260 -22.57 -3.58 -3.67
N ALA A 261 -22.23 -4.43 -4.64
CA ALA A 261 -23.16 -4.67 -5.74
C ALA A 261 -24.32 -5.54 -5.19
N PRO A 262 -25.58 -5.28 -5.57
CA PRO A 262 -26.72 -6.03 -5.06
C PRO A 262 -26.57 -7.52 -5.40
N SER A 263 -26.79 -8.37 -4.40
CA SER A 263 -27.03 -9.80 -4.59
C SER A 263 -28.17 -9.98 -5.59
N SER A 264 -27.82 -10.25 -6.85
CA SER A 264 -28.78 -10.78 -7.81
C SER A 264 -29.19 -12.15 -7.28
N ALA A 265 -30.43 -12.24 -6.79
CA ALA A 265 -31.06 -13.52 -6.47
C ALA A 265 -30.86 -14.47 -7.67
N PRO A 266 -30.59 -15.77 -7.45
CA PRO A 266 -30.49 -16.70 -8.55
C PRO A 266 -31.79 -16.65 -9.36
N ALA A 267 -31.67 -16.32 -10.64
CA ALA A 267 -32.77 -16.36 -11.56
C ALA A 267 -33.32 -17.80 -11.58
N SER A 268 -34.60 -17.94 -11.23
CA SER A 268 -35.34 -19.20 -11.42
C SER A 268 -35.10 -19.70 -12.84
N MET A 269 -34.59 -20.93 -12.95
CA MET A 269 -34.42 -21.60 -14.23
C MET A 269 -35.77 -21.60 -14.99
N PRO A 270 -35.80 -21.21 -16.27
CA PRO A 270 -37.01 -21.38 -17.07
C PRO A 270 -37.32 -22.89 -17.24
N PRO A 271 -38.59 -23.29 -17.21
CA PRO A 271 -38.97 -24.69 -17.39
C PRO A 271 -38.54 -25.20 -18.77
N SER A 272 -37.93 -26.39 -18.78
CA SER A 272 -37.48 -27.08 -19.99
C SER A 272 -38.65 -27.26 -20.98
N PRO A 273 -38.48 -26.95 -22.27
CA PRO A 273 -39.52 -27.18 -23.26
C PRO A 273 -39.72 -28.68 -23.48
N VAL A 274 -40.89 -29.16 -23.08
CA VAL A 274 -41.39 -30.50 -23.40
C VAL A 274 -41.56 -30.60 -24.91
N GLY A 275 -40.91 -31.60 -25.50
CA GLY A 275 -40.85 -31.82 -26.93
C GLY A 275 -42.22 -31.92 -27.60
N SER A 276 -42.43 -31.11 -28.62
CA SER A 276 -43.50 -31.27 -29.59
C SER A 276 -43.10 -32.31 -30.63
N ARG A 277 -43.70 -33.50 -30.53
CA ARG A 277 -43.70 -34.51 -31.58
C ARG A 277 -44.34 -33.92 -32.84
N THR A 278 -43.61 -33.93 -33.94
CA THR A 278 -44.14 -33.79 -35.30
C THR A 278 -44.85 -35.07 -35.72
N PRO A 279 -46.09 -35.01 -36.21
CA PRO A 279 -46.60 -35.99 -37.15
C PRO A 279 -46.44 -35.44 -38.57
N ALA A 280 -45.60 -36.12 -39.37
CA ALA A 280 -45.66 -36.01 -40.82
C ALA A 280 -46.67 -37.05 -41.36
N THR A 281 -47.13 -36.82 -42.61
CA THR A 281 -47.89 -37.72 -43.51
C THR A 281 -49.40 -37.44 -43.52
N ARG A 282 -50.18 -37.27 -44.61
CA ARG A 282 -50.01 -37.12 -46.08
C ARG A 282 -51.44 -37.12 -46.68
N ALA A 283 -51.67 -36.36 -47.76
CA ALA A 283 -52.76 -36.46 -48.78
C ALA A 283 -54.23 -36.39 -48.28
N ARG A 284 -55.14 -35.71 -48.97
CA ARG A 284 -55.48 -35.75 -50.41
C ARG A 284 -56.16 -34.45 -50.82
#